data_AF-A0AA97HC97-F1
#
_entry.id   AF-A0AA97HC97-F1
#
_cell.length_a   1.000
_cell.length_b   1.000
_cell.length_c   1.000
_cell.angle_alpha   90.00
_cell.angle_beta   90.00
_cell.angle_gamma   90.00
#
_symmetry.space_group_name_H-M   'P 1'
#
loop_
_entity.id
_entity.type
_entity.pdbx_description
1 polymer ?
#
loop_
_entity_poly.entity_id
_entity_poly.type
_entity_poly.pdbx_seq_one_letter_code
_entity_poly.pdbx_strand_id
1 'polypeptide(L)'
;MIASAPDDLHLTLSMTFTDLSNPESTMALMALYEKEYPGLFHWMGEVNLVKQAQFNNHHVPASPQNIEQWSDFMAELRARNYPITIHSDIGNDAHPTYYLHLMEKALARYPDNKIVWAHMGVSYEQTRLDAREHISILSRLLDQYPNLMLDISWRILDDYYFSRPDNQPLYVDFMNQYSERILPGSDFVAFRNNTYEVYQEELNVTSRIHQYLNDDAFRNIALGANYFKLLNLDYQAPAVCL
;
A
#
# COMPACT_ATOMS: atom_id res chain seq x y z
N MET A 1 -27.46 -9.50 7.50
CA MET A 1 -27.65 -8.07 7.14
C MET A 1 -26.99 -7.23 8.22
N ILE A 2 -26.13 -6.29 7.83
CA ILE A 2 -25.45 -5.38 8.76
C ILE A 2 -26.54 -4.52 9.43
N ALA A 3 -26.51 -4.38 10.75
CA ALA A 3 -27.57 -3.70 11.53
C ALA A 3 -27.66 -2.19 11.25
N SER A 4 -26.68 -1.61 10.53
CA SER A 4 -26.72 -0.28 9.94
C SER A 4 -25.96 -0.32 8.62
N ALA A 5 -26.69 -0.39 7.51
CA ALA A 5 -26.07 -0.15 6.21
C ALA A 5 -25.82 1.38 6.09
N PRO A 6 -24.64 1.82 5.64
CA PRO A 6 -24.42 3.23 5.39
C PRO A 6 -25.31 3.70 4.23
N ASP A 7 -25.98 4.84 4.42
CA ASP A 7 -26.85 5.44 3.40
C ASP A 7 -26.04 6.09 2.26
N ASP A 8 -24.76 6.40 2.51
CA ASP A 8 -23.84 7.05 1.56
C ASP A 8 -22.54 6.22 1.43
N LEU A 9 -22.61 5.15 0.64
CA LEU A 9 -21.46 4.29 0.36
C LEU A 9 -20.63 4.87 -0.80
N HIS A 10 -19.41 5.31 -0.50
CA HIS A 10 -18.42 5.64 -1.51
C HIS A 10 -17.58 4.40 -1.88
N LEU A 11 -17.46 4.10 -3.17
CA LEU A 11 -16.59 3.05 -3.68
C LEU A 11 -15.55 3.66 -4.62
N THR A 12 -14.26 3.52 -4.27
CA THR A 12 -13.17 3.78 -5.20
C THR A 12 -12.73 2.47 -5.83
N LEU A 13 -12.85 2.38 -7.15
CA LEU A 13 -12.39 1.23 -7.91
C LEU A 13 -10.99 1.48 -8.46
N SER A 14 -10.20 0.41 -8.50
CA SER A 14 -8.82 0.44 -8.97
C SER A 14 -8.59 -0.47 -10.18
N MET A 15 -7.69 -0.02 -11.06
CA MET A 15 -7.17 -0.79 -12.20
C MET A 15 -6.00 -1.65 -11.73
N THR A 16 -6.22 -2.95 -11.55
CA THR A 16 -5.21 -3.88 -11.00
C THR A 16 -4.85 -4.95 -12.03
N PHE A 17 -4.31 -4.52 -13.16
CA PHE A 17 -3.95 -5.43 -14.28
C PHE A 17 -2.51 -5.28 -14.77
N THR A 18 -1.81 -4.20 -14.40
CA THR A 18 -0.49 -3.90 -14.95
C THR A 18 0.52 -4.93 -14.49
N ASP A 19 1.12 -5.64 -15.44
CA ASP A 19 2.32 -6.43 -15.20
C ASP A 19 3.54 -5.52 -15.28
N LEU A 20 4.13 -5.20 -14.13
CA LEU A 20 5.28 -4.31 -14.07
C LEU A 20 6.54 -4.92 -14.71
N SER A 21 6.60 -6.25 -14.87
CA SER A 21 7.67 -6.95 -15.58
C SER A 21 7.45 -6.99 -17.10
N ASN A 22 6.24 -6.69 -17.57
CA ASN A 22 5.87 -6.60 -18.98
C ASN A 22 4.82 -5.48 -19.23
N PRO A 23 5.21 -4.20 -19.12
CA PRO A 23 4.28 -3.06 -19.05
C PRO A 23 3.69 -2.62 -20.40
N GLU A 24 4.03 -3.28 -21.51
CA GLU A 24 3.69 -2.84 -22.87
C GLU A 24 2.18 -2.65 -23.09
N SER A 25 1.36 -3.51 -22.50
CA SER A 25 -0.09 -3.49 -22.66
C SER A 25 -0.82 -2.48 -21.78
N THR A 26 -0.15 -1.88 -20.79
CA THR A 26 -0.80 -1.08 -19.74
C THR A 26 -1.59 0.09 -20.29
N MET A 27 -1.01 0.88 -21.21
CA MET A 27 -1.70 2.04 -21.80
C MET A 27 -2.93 1.64 -22.59
N ALA A 28 -2.85 0.54 -23.35
CA ALA A 28 -3.99 0.03 -24.12
C ALA A 28 -5.12 -0.46 -23.19
N LEU A 29 -4.78 -1.13 -22.09
CA LEU A 29 -5.74 -1.58 -21.09
C LEU A 29 -6.37 -0.41 -20.32
N MET A 30 -5.59 0.61 -19.94
CA MET A 30 -6.14 1.84 -19.33
C MET A 30 -7.13 2.52 -20.27
N ALA A 31 -6.81 2.64 -21.57
CA ALA A 31 -7.71 3.21 -22.56
C ALA A 31 -8.98 2.36 -22.75
N LEU A 32 -8.86 1.04 -22.72
CA LEU A 32 -10.01 0.13 -22.77
C LEU A 32 -10.92 0.33 -21.56
N TYR A 33 -10.37 0.38 -20.34
CA TYR A 33 -11.15 0.55 -19.11
C TYR A 33 -11.86 1.90 -19.08
N GLU A 34 -11.20 2.98 -19.49
CA GLU A 34 -11.84 4.29 -19.62
C GLU A 34 -12.98 4.28 -20.64
N LYS A 35 -12.80 3.58 -21.76
CA LYS A 35 -13.83 3.48 -22.80
C LYS A 35 -15.05 2.69 -22.33
N GLU A 36 -14.83 1.53 -21.71
CA GLU A 36 -15.92 0.62 -21.31
C GLU A 36 -16.60 1.08 -20.00
N TYR A 37 -15.86 1.77 -19.12
CA TYR A 37 -16.32 2.24 -17.82
C TYR A 37 -15.86 3.70 -17.52
N PRO A 38 -16.37 4.70 -18.25
CA PRO A 38 -15.89 6.08 -18.15
C PRO A 38 -15.99 6.64 -16.73
N GLY A 39 -14.89 7.23 -16.24
CA GLY A 39 -14.83 7.86 -14.91
C GLY A 39 -15.03 6.92 -13.71
N LEU A 40 -14.95 5.59 -13.90
CA LEU A 40 -15.18 4.64 -12.81
C LEU A 40 -13.94 4.40 -11.94
N PHE A 41 -12.75 4.43 -12.56
CA PHE A 41 -11.48 4.08 -11.90
C PHE A 41 -10.64 5.32 -11.60
N HIS A 42 -10.11 5.39 -10.39
CA HIS A 42 -9.32 6.55 -9.90
C HIS A 42 -7.99 6.17 -9.25
N TRP A 43 -7.59 4.90 -9.35
CA TRP A 43 -6.38 4.34 -8.72
C TRP A 43 -5.86 3.18 -9.59
N MET A 44 -4.55 3.06 -9.81
CA MET A 44 -3.94 1.79 -10.21
C MET A 44 -3.64 0.93 -8.97
N GLY A 45 -4.40 -0.14 -8.76
CA GLY A 45 -4.33 -0.95 -7.54
C GLY A 45 -3.03 -1.74 -7.41
N GLU A 46 -2.96 -2.67 -6.46
CA GLU A 46 -1.72 -3.39 -6.15
C GLU A 46 -1.13 -4.13 -7.36
N VAL A 47 -0.03 -3.58 -7.88
CA VAL A 47 0.75 -4.16 -8.98
C VAL A 47 2.11 -4.64 -8.48
N ASN A 48 2.59 -5.76 -9.02
CA ASN A 48 3.73 -6.48 -8.45
C ASN A 48 5.05 -6.07 -9.09
N LEU A 49 5.88 -5.34 -8.35
CA LEU A 49 7.29 -5.09 -8.71
C LEU A 49 8.15 -6.29 -8.28
N VAL A 50 8.01 -6.70 -7.02
CA VAL A 50 8.61 -7.91 -6.45
C VAL A 50 7.60 -8.54 -5.51
N LYS A 51 7.13 -9.74 -5.83
CA LYS A 51 6.23 -10.52 -4.94
C LYS A 51 6.72 -11.96 -4.84
N GLN A 52 7.53 -12.24 -3.84
CA GLN A 52 8.19 -13.55 -3.65
C GLN A 52 7.20 -14.70 -3.55
N ALA A 53 6.06 -14.47 -2.90
CA ALA A 53 4.98 -15.46 -2.80
C ALA A 53 4.46 -15.95 -4.17
N GLN A 54 4.68 -15.19 -5.25
CA GLN A 54 4.27 -15.56 -6.61
C GLN A 54 5.40 -16.14 -7.48
N PHE A 55 6.64 -16.24 -6.99
CA PHE A 55 7.75 -16.79 -7.79
C PHE A 55 7.52 -18.25 -8.19
N ASN A 56 6.84 -19.03 -7.33
CA ASN A 56 6.44 -20.41 -7.66
C ASN A 56 5.37 -20.48 -8.78
N ASN A 57 4.72 -19.36 -9.10
CA ASN A 57 3.73 -19.22 -10.17
C ASN A 57 4.32 -18.52 -11.40
N HIS A 58 5.63 -18.64 -11.62
CA HIS A 58 6.36 -18.05 -12.76
C HIS A 58 6.39 -16.52 -12.80
N HIS A 59 5.99 -15.83 -11.71
CA HIS A 59 6.22 -14.40 -11.59
C HIS A 59 7.73 -14.14 -11.44
N VAL A 60 8.20 -13.09 -12.10
CA VAL A 60 9.58 -12.61 -11.99
C VAL A 60 9.57 -11.14 -11.54
N PRO A 61 10.55 -10.72 -10.71
CA PRO A 61 10.73 -9.31 -10.39
C PRO A 61 10.85 -8.47 -11.67
N ALA A 62 10.24 -7.28 -11.69
CA ALA A 62 10.52 -6.34 -12.76
C ALA A 62 11.99 -5.90 -12.70
N SER A 63 12.66 -5.92 -13.85
CA SER A 63 14.05 -5.49 -13.96
C SER A 63 14.20 -3.96 -13.91
N PRO A 64 15.41 -3.44 -13.66
CA PRO A 64 15.70 -2.02 -13.86
C PRO A 64 15.29 -1.49 -15.24
N GLN A 65 15.39 -2.30 -16.29
CA GLN A 65 14.98 -1.94 -17.66
C GLN A 65 13.45 -1.85 -17.78
N ASN A 66 12.70 -2.74 -17.12
CA ASN A 66 11.25 -2.65 -17.10
C ASN A 66 10.79 -1.36 -16.41
N ILE A 67 11.43 -0.96 -15.30
CA ILE A 67 11.12 0.29 -14.59
C ILE A 67 11.26 1.51 -15.53
N GLU A 68 12.24 1.54 -16.42
CA GLU A 68 12.38 2.62 -17.41
C GLU A 68 11.22 2.66 -18.43
N GLN A 69 10.61 1.50 -18.73
CA GLN A 69 9.51 1.38 -19.68
C GLN A 69 8.16 1.82 -19.11
N TRP A 70 8.05 2.06 -17.79
CA TRP A 70 6.80 2.50 -17.17
C TRP A 70 6.40 3.95 -17.51
N SER A 71 7.29 4.69 -18.18
CA SER A 71 7.19 6.14 -18.33
C SER A 71 5.86 6.65 -18.89
N ASP A 72 5.29 5.98 -19.89
CA ASP A 72 4.04 6.40 -20.51
C ASP A 72 2.85 6.28 -19.55
N PHE A 73 2.68 5.12 -18.90
CA PHE A 73 1.56 4.94 -17.98
C PHE A 73 1.75 5.72 -16.67
N MET A 74 2.99 5.89 -16.19
CA MET A 74 3.26 6.74 -15.04
C MET A 74 2.96 8.21 -15.36
N ALA A 75 3.27 8.68 -16.58
CA ALA A 75 2.89 10.02 -17.01
C ALA A 75 1.36 10.18 -17.07
N GLU A 76 0.63 9.18 -17.58
CA GLU A 76 -0.83 9.18 -17.62
C GLU A 76 -1.46 9.20 -16.22
N LEU A 77 -0.98 8.36 -15.30
CA LEU A 77 -1.45 8.35 -13.92
C LEU A 77 -1.22 9.70 -13.23
N ARG A 78 -0.07 10.33 -13.45
CA ARG A 78 0.22 11.66 -12.93
C ARG A 78 -0.72 12.71 -13.51
N ALA A 79 -0.96 12.70 -14.82
CA ALA A 79 -1.86 13.63 -15.48
C ALA A 79 -3.31 13.53 -14.94
N ARG A 80 -3.73 12.31 -14.59
CA ARG A 80 -5.04 12.04 -13.97
C ARG A 80 -5.07 12.24 -12.46
N ASN A 81 -3.93 12.53 -11.84
CA ASN A 81 -3.77 12.60 -10.38
C ASN A 81 -4.09 11.29 -9.64
N TYR A 82 -3.93 10.15 -10.31
CA TYR A 82 -4.23 8.82 -9.79
C TYR A 82 -3.01 8.23 -9.05
N PRO A 83 -3.19 7.68 -7.83
CA PRO A 83 -2.14 6.91 -7.19
C PRO A 83 -1.93 5.54 -7.83
N ILE A 84 -0.75 4.98 -7.58
CA ILE A 84 -0.41 3.58 -7.87
C ILE A 84 0.01 2.88 -6.58
N THR A 85 -0.51 1.67 -6.34
CA THR A 85 -0.02 0.81 -5.25
C THR A 85 0.96 -0.21 -5.80
N ILE A 86 2.18 -0.23 -5.27
CA ILE A 86 3.24 -1.14 -5.70
C ILE A 86 3.52 -2.13 -4.57
N HIS A 87 3.34 -3.42 -4.86
CA HIS A 87 3.85 -4.51 -4.03
C HIS A 87 5.31 -4.76 -4.41
N SER A 88 6.22 -4.47 -3.48
CA SER A 88 7.64 -4.70 -3.67
C SER A 88 8.25 -5.16 -2.36
N ASP A 89 8.59 -6.44 -2.28
CA ASP A 89 9.32 -6.97 -1.13
C ASP A 89 10.69 -6.29 -0.98
N ILE A 90 11.07 -5.95 0.25
CA ILE A 90 12.42 -5.44 0.57
C ILE A 90 13.46 -6.57 0.38
N GLY A 91 13.12 -7.79 0.80
CA GLY A 91 13.99 -8.96 0.76
C GLY A 91 13.35 -10.18 1.44
N ASN A 92 14.18 -11.06 1.99
CA ASN A 92 13.76 -12.23 2.77
C ASN A 92 14.69 -12.44 3.97
N ASP A 93 14.37 -13.39 4.84
CA ASP A 93 15.17 -13.66 6.05
C ASP A 93 16.65 -13.97 5.76
N ALA A 94 17.00 -14.53 4.59
CA ALA A 94 18.39 -14.83 4.22
C ALA A 94 19.10 -13.62 3.59
N HIS A 95 18.38 -12.80 2.83
CA HIS A 95 18.88 -11.61 2.16
C HIS A 95 17.94 -10.42 2.40
N PRO A 96 18.05 -9.75 3.57
CA PRO A 96 17.02 -8.84 4.07
C PRO A 96 16.68 -7.65 3.18
N THR A 97 17.61 -7.18 2.34
CA THR A 97 17.42 -5.98 1.50
C THR A 97 17.68 -6.23 0.02
N TYR A 98 17.67 -7.50 -0.41
CA TYR A 98 18.09 -7.88 -1.77
C TYR A 98 17.30 -7.17 -2.89
N TYR A 99 16.01 -6.93 -2.68
CA TYR A 99 15.11 -6.36 -3.67
C TYR A 99 14.84 -4.86 -3.47
N LEU A 100 15.26 -4.28 -2.33
CA LEU A 100 15.05 -2.87 -1.99
C LEU A 100 15.45 -1.91 -3.12
N HIS A 101 16.56 -2.20 -3.81
CA HIS A 101 17.08 -1.36 -4.90
C HIS A 101 16.09 -1.17 -6.07
N LEU A 102 15.16 -2.09 -6.29
CA LEU A 102 14.14 -1.97 -7.34
C LEU A 102 13.09 -0.93 -6.96
N MET A 103 12.61 -0.95 -5.71
CA MET A 103 11.70 0.06 -5.20
C MET A 103 12.37 1.44 -5.16
N GLU A 104 13.63 1.52 -4.72
CA GLU A 104 14.41 2.77 -4.74
C GLU A 104 14.55 3.33 -6.16
N LYS A 105 14.77 2.47 -7.16
CA LYS A 105 14.84 2.88 -8.56
C LYS A 105 13.48 3.40 -9.07
N ALA A 106 12.37 2.73 -8.72
CA ALA A 106 11.04 3.19 -9.09
C ALA A 106 10.73 4.58 -8.50
N LEU A 107 11.03 4.79 -7.21
CA LEU A 107 10.84 6.07 -6.53
C LEU A 107 11.73 7.18 -7.12
N ALA A 108 13.01 6.88 -7.39
CA ALA A 108 13.93 7.82 -8.01
C ALA A 108 13.51 8.20 -9.44
N ARG A 109 12.91 7.27 -10.18
CA ARG A 109 12.51 7.48 -11.57
C ARG A 109 11.20 8.26 -11.69
N TYR A 110 10.28 8.05 -10.75
CA TYR A 110 8.94 8.61 -10.76
C TYR A 110 8.60 9.41 -9.48
N PRO A 111 9.43 10.41 -9.09
CA PRO A 111 9.26 11.11 -7.82
C PRO A 111 7.99 11.97 -7.75
N ASP A 112 7.45 12.38 -8.92
CA ASP A 112 6.24 13.20 -9.03
C ASP A 112 4.93 12.39 -9.05
N ASN A 113 5.04 11.06 -9.02
CA ASN A 113 3.89 10.16 -8.97
C ASN A 113 3.53 9.86 -7.52
N LYS A 114 2.22 9.81 -7.22
CA LYS A 114 1.70 9.31 -5.95
C LYS A 114 1.89 7.79 -5.91
N ILE A 115 2.80 7.31 -5.08
CA ILE A 115 3.13 5.88 -4.97
C ILE A 115 2.79 5.41 -3.57
N VAL A 116 1.95 4.38 -3.45
CA VAL A 116 1.69 3.67 -2.20
C VAL A 116 2.50 2.38 -2.19
N TRP A 117 3.39 2.20 -1.22
CA TRP A 117 4.13 0.97 -1.05
C TRP A 117 3.33 0.00 -0.19
N ALA A 118 2.90 -1.11 -0.79
CA ALA A 118 2.05 -2.10 -0.14
C ALA A 118 2.76 -2.72 1.08
N HIS A 119 2.01 -2.88 2.17
CA HIS A 119 2.43 -3.63 3.37
C HIS A 119 3.80 -3.22 3.92
N MET A 120 4.17 -1.95 3.81
CA MET A 120 5.50 -1.45 4.20
C MET A 120 6.68 -2.20 3.55
N GLY A 121 6.46 -2.91 2.43
CA GLY A 121 7.48 -3.70 1.74
C GLY A 121 7.90 -5.01 2.44
N VAL A 122 7.21 -5.44 3.49
CA VAL A 122 7.47 -6.77 4.07
C VAL A 122 6.77 -7.87 3.26
N SER A 123 7.33 -9.08 3.33
CA SER A 123 6.82 -10.28 2.67
C SER A 123 6.67 -11.43 3.66
N TYR A 124 6.01 -12.53 3.26
CA TYR A 124 5.84 -13.72 4.10
C TYR A 124 7.18 -14.44 4.35
N GLU A 125 8.11 -14.27 3.41
CA GLU A 125 9.49 -14.76 3.44
C GLU A 125 10.41 -13.92 4.33
N GLN A 126 9.91 -12.81 4.88
CA GLN A 126 10.65 -11.89 5.76
C GLN A 126 9.92 -11.67 7.09
N THR A 127 10.23 -12.49 8.08
CA THR A 127 9.60 -12.46 9.42
C THR A 127 10.56 -12.07 10.55
N ARG A 128 11.82 -11.83 10.18
CA ARG A 128 12.94 -11.62 11.12
C ARG A 128 13.74 -10.34 10.86
N LEU A 129 13.27 -9.44 10.00
CA LEU A 129 13.91 -8.13 9.83
C LEU A 129 13.87 -7.38 11.17
N ASP A 130 14.99 -6.78 11.57
CA ASP A 130 15.00 -5.97 12.79
C ASP A 130 14.09 -4.75 12.63
N ALA A 131 13.27 -4.45 13.65
CA ALA A 131 12.29 -3.37 13.55
C ALA A 131 12.95 -1.99 13.35
N ARG A 132 14.12 -1.75 13.95
CA ARG A 132 14.84 -0.48 13.80
C ARG A 132 15.45 -0.37 12.41
N GLU A 133 15.97 -1.47 11.88
CA GLU A 133 16.44 -1.53 10.49
C GLU A 133 15.29 -1.23 9.51
N HIS A 134 14.16 -1.91 9.67
CA HIS A 134 12.96 -1.69 8.84
C HIS A 134 12.50 -0.23 8.89
N ILE A 135 12.29 0.32 10.10
CA ILE A 135 11.89 1.72 10.31
C ILE A 135 12.91 2.69 9.71
N SER A 136 14.21 2.40 9.81
CA SER A 136 15.26 3.24 9.22
C SER A 136 15.20 3.27 7.70
N ILE A 137 14.88 2.15 7.05
CA ILE A 137 14.69 2.10 5.58
C ILE A 137 13.49 2.95 5.19
N LEU A 138 12.35 2.73 5.84
CA LEU A 138 11.10 3.42 5.52
C LEU A 138 11.20 4.93 5.76
N SER A 139 11.75 5.34 6.91
CA SER A 139 11.93 6.75 7.28
C SER A 139 12.77 7.48 6.23
N ARG A 140 13.94 6.91 5.86
CA ARG A 140 14.81 7.48 4.84
C ARG A 140 14.09 7.70 3.51
N LEU A 141 13.27 6.75 3.08
CA LEU A 141 12.55 6.85 1.81
C LEU A 141 11.36 7.81 1.88
N LEU A 142 10.63 7.85 3.01
CA LEU A 142 9.55 8.81 3.23
C LEU A 142 10.05 10.26 3.26
N ASP A 143 11.22 10.48 3.87
CA ASP A 143 11.91 11.78 3.90
C ASP A 143 12.40 12.20 2.52
N GLN A 144 12.95 11.25 1.76
CA GLN A 144 13.52 11.53 0.43
C GLN A 144 12.45 11.74 -0.66
N TYR A 145 11.31 11.05 -0.57
CA TYR A 145 10.29 11.02 -1.62
C TYR A 145 8.95 11.53 -1.09
N PRO A 146 8.60 12.83 -1.25
CA PRO A 146 7.38 13.43 -0.69
C PRO A 146 6.05 12.83 -1.16
N ASN A 147 6.03 12.14 -2.31
CA ASN A 147 4.83 11.52 -2.88
C ASN A 147 4.68 10.02 -2.56
N LEU A 148 5.60 9.45 -1.76
CA LEU A 148 5.48 8.08 -1.26
C LEU A 148 4.42 7.99 -0.16
N MET A 149 3.65 6.92 -0.07
CA MET A 149 2.87 6.59 1.11
C MET A 149 3.08 5.12 1.43
N LEU A 150 2.83 4.73 2.68
CA LEU A 150 2.87 3.34 3.09
C LEU A 150 1.45 2.84 3.29
N ASP A 151 1.17 1.65 2.80
CA ASP A 151 0.03 0.88 3.25
C ASP A 151 0.47 -0.05 4.39
N ILE A 152 -0.34 -0.12 5.46
CA ILE A 152 -0.10 -0.98 6.62
C ILE A 152 -1.10 -2.14 6.69
N SER A 153 -1.79 -2.42 5.58
CA SER A 153 -2.61 -3.62 5.45
C SER A 153 -1.76 -4.89 5.41
N TRP A 154 -2.41 -6.02 5.69
CA TRP A 154 -1.87 -7.39 5.78
C TRP A 154 -1.42 -7.84 7.18
N ARG A 155 -2.05 -8.94 7.63
CA ARG A 155 -1.84 -9.54 8.97
C ARG A 155 -0.39 -9.87 9.32
N ILE A 156 0.48 -10.08 8.33
CA ILE A 156 1.90 -10.41 8.55
C ILE A 156 2.63 -9.31 9.32
N LEU A 157 2.23 -8.05 9.13
CA LEU A 157 2.74 -6.93 9.92
C LEU A 157 2.43 -7.12 11.40
N ASP A 158 1.21 -7.48 11.77
CA ASP A 158 0.84 -7.70 13.17
C ASP A 158 1.48 -8.98 13.74
N ASP A 159 1.33 -10.10 13.03
CA ASP A 159 1.80 -11.43 13.48
C ASP A 159 3.30 -11.48 13.79
N TYR A 160 4.11 -10.78 13.00
CA TYR A 160 5.57 -10.88 13.10
C TYR A 160 6.25 -9.59 13.58
N TYR A 161 5.58 -8.44 13.53
CA TYR A 161 6.19 -7.16 13.87
C TYR A 161 5.42 -6.39 14.95
N PHE A 162 4.20 -5.92 14.69
CA PHE A 162 3.50 -4.97 15.57
C PHE A 162 3.05 -5.58 16.90
N SER A 163 2.78 -6.88 16.96
CA SER A 163 2.36 -7.54 18.20
C SER A 163 3.52 -7.85 19.16
N ARG A 164 4.78 -7.76 18.70
CA ARG A 164 5.95 -8.02 19.56
C ARG A 164 6.17 -6.86 20.54
N PRO A 165 6.27 -7.12 21.87
CA PRO A 165 6.37 -6.05 22.87
C PRO A 165 7.52 -5.08 22.66
N ASP A 166 8.67 -5.56 22.18
CA ASP A 166 9.86 -4.72 21.94
C ASP A 166 9.76 -3.90 20.64
N ASN A 167 8.91 -4.32 19.70
CA ASN A 167 8.73 -3.66 18.41
C ASN A 167 7.57 -2.66 18.43
N GLN A 168 6.48 -2.97 19.15
CA GLN A 168 5.25 -2.19 19.11
C GLN A 168 5.49 -0.70 19.38
N PRO A 169 6.21 -0.28 20.45
CA PRO A 169 6.44 1.14 20.70
C PRO A 169 7.21 1.82 19.57
N LEU A 170 8.16 1.13 18.94
CA LEU A 170 8.96 1.66 17.83
C LEU A 170 8.09 1.96 16.61
N TYR A 171 7.20 1.02 16.26
CA TYR A 171 6.28 1.22 15.14
C TYR A 171 5.20 2.27 15.46
N VAL A 172 4.72 2.34 16.70
CA VAL A 172 3.80 3.41 17.13
C VAL A 172 4.46 4.78 17.00
N ASP A 173 5.69 4.94 17.48
CA ASP A 173 6.44 6.20 17.36
C ASP A 173 6.65 6.57 15.89
N PHE A 174 7.04 5.61 15.06
CA PHE A 174 7.18 5.79 13.61
C PHE A 174 5.87 6.24 12.94
N MET A 175 4.76 5.56 13.24
CA MET A 175 3.46 5.90 12.65
C MET A 175 2.93 7.25 13.12
N ASN A 176 3.17 7.61 14.38
CA ASN A 176 2.85 8.93 14.90
C ASN A 176 3.66 10.02 14.18
N GLN A 177 4.96 9.77 13.95
CA GLN A 177 5.84 10.70 13.24
C GLN A 177 5.44 10.91 11.77
N TYR A 178 5.13 9.83 11.05
CA TYR A 178 4.81 9.86 9.61
C TYR A 178 3.31 9.75 9.32
N SER A 179 2.48 10.22 10.26
CA SER A 179 1.05 9.94 10.24
C SER A 179 0.32 10.38 8.98
N GLU A 180 0.76 11.45 8.29
CA GLU A 180 0.16 11.94 7.03
C GLU A 180 0.52 11.08 5.79
N ARG A 181 1.37 10.06 5.96
CA ARG A 181 1.96 9.28 4.86
C ARG A 181 1.61 7.80 4.93
N ILE A 182 0.59 7.43 5.71
CA ILE A 182 0.24 6.04 6.00
C ILE A 182 -1.27 5.82 5.75
N LEU A 183 -1.61 4.72 5.09
CA LEU A 183 -2.97 4.30 4.79
C LEU A 183 -3.30 3.00 5.54
N PRO A 184 -4.49 2.88 6.14
CA PRO A 184 -4.96 1.62 6.68
C PRO A 184 -5.51 0.71 5.57
N GLY A 185 -5.64 -0.57 5.87
CA GLY A 185 -6.38 -1.52 5.06
C GLY A 185 -6.38 -2.90 5.70
N SER A 186 -7.22 -3.81 5.20
CA SER A 186 -7.30 -5.18 5.73
C SER A 186 -6.53 -6.22 4.89
N ASP A 187 -6.15 -5.89 3.67
CA ASP A 187 -5.67 -6.87 2.67
C ASP A 187 -6.63 -8.06 2.48
N PHE A 188 -7.94 -7.80 2.59
CA PHE A 188 -8.93 -8.83 2.41
C PHE A 188 -9.11 -9.16 0.92
N VAL A 189 -8.69 -10.35 0.54
CA VAL A 189 -8.82 -10.84 -0.85
C VAL A 189 -10.18 -11.52 -1.05
N ALA A 190 -10.86 -11.20 -2.15
CA ALA A 190 -12.08 -11.90 -2.54
C ALA A 190 -11.78 -13.30 -3.09
N PHE A 191 -11.69 -14.30 -2.21
CA PHE A 191 -11.53 -15.71 -2.57
C PHE A 191 -12.81 -16.51 -2.28
N ARG A 192 -13.08 -17.59 -3.04
CA ARG A 192 -14.36 -18.34 -3.00
C ARG A 192 -14.77 -18.85 -1.61
N ASN A 193 -13.82 -19.04 -0.71
CA ASN A 193 -14.07 -19.55 0.65
C ASN A 193 -13.96 -18.46 1.74
N ASN A 194 -13.70 -17.21 1.38
CA ASN A 194 -13.61 -16.13 2.35
C ASN A 194 -15.02 -15.68 2.75
N THR A 195 -15.24 -15.57 4.05
CA THR A 195 -16.53 -15.17 4.63
C THR A 195 -16.42 -13.77 5.24
N TYR A 196 -17.55 -13.22 5.67
CA TYR A 196 -17.56 -11.95 6.40
C TYR A 196 -16.81 -12.05 7.73
N GLU A 197 -16.86 -13.21 8.39
CA GLU A 197 -16.12 -13.48 9.63
C GLU A 197 -14.61 -13.42 9.40
N VAL A 198 -14.11 -13.95 8.27
CA VAL A 198 -12.70 -13.83 7.87
C VAL A 198 -12.34 -12.36 7.65
N TYR A 199 -13.17 -11.59 6.93
CA TYR A 199 -12.95 -10.16 6.78
C TYR A 199 -12.89 -9.43 8.13
N GLN A 200 -13.81 -9.74 9.04
CA GLN A 200 -13.86 -9.13 10.37
C GLN A 200 -12.60 -9.45 11.19
N GLU A 201 -12.09 -10.68 11.09
CA GLU A 201 -10.83 -11.09 11.70
C GLU A 201 -9.65 -10.30 11.13
N GLU A 202 -9.49 -10.26 9.81
CA GLU A 202 -8.40 -9.52 9.15
C GLU A 202 -8.44 -8.03 9.46
N LEU A 203 -9.63 -7.41 9.45
CA LEU A 203 -9.82 -6.02 9.83
C LEU A 203 -9.43 -5.78 11.29
N ASN A 204 -9.85 -6.66 12.21
CA ASN A 204 -9.48 -6.56 13.62
C ASN A 204 -7.97 -6.66 13.81
N VAL A 205 -7.32 -7.64 13.16
CA VAL A 205 -5.87 -7.88 13.25
C VAL A 205 -5.08 -6.65 12.77
N THR A 206 -5.36 -6.21 11.54
CA THR A 206 -4.68 -5.07 10.92
C THR A 206 -4.94 -3.74 11.62
N SER A 207 -6.08 -3.62 12.32
CA SER A 207 -6.43 -2.40 13.06
C SER A 207 -5.87 -2.36 14.49
N ARG A 208 -5.32 -3.45 15.04
CA ARG A 208 -4.89 -3.51 16.45
C ARG A 208 -3.89 -2.42 16.82
N ILE A 209 -2.96 -2.09 15.92
CA ILE A 209 -1.91 -1.10 16.19
C ILE A 209 -2.48 0.32 16.34
N HIS A 210 -3.65 0.61 15.76
CA HIS A 210 -4.27 1.92 15.81
C HIS A 210 -4.66 2.35 17.23
N GLN A 211 -4.93 1.42 18.15
CA GLN A 211 -5.33 1.73 19.53
C GLN A 211 -4.23 2.44 20.34
N TYR A 212 -2.99 2.40 19.86
CA TYR A 212 -1.82 2.99 20.52
C TYR A 212 -1.37 4.30 19.87
N LEU A 213 -1.99 4.69 18.75
CA LEU A 213 -1.66 5.92 18.05
C LEU A 213 -2.17 7.14 18.83
N ASN A 214 -1.49 8.28 18.65
CA ASN A 214 -2.03 9.55 19.12
C ASN A 214 -3.23 9.98 18.25
N ASP A 215 -3.96 11.00 18.71
CA ASP A 215 -5.19 11.47 18.07
C ASP A 215 -5.01 11.87 16.59
N ASP A 216 -3.91 12.56 16.28
CA ASP A 216 -3.60 12.99 14.92
C ASP A 216 -3.35 11.79 14.00
N ALA A 217 -2.54 10.83 14.46
CA ALA A 217 -2.22 9.63 13.69
C ALA A 217 -3.41 8.69 13.55
N PHE A 218 -4.21 8.53 14.61
CA PHE A 218 -5.46 7.79 14.55
C PHE A 218 -6.44 8.42 13.54
N ARG A 219 -6.56 9.75 13.53
CA ARG A 219 -7.39 10.46 12.55
C ARG A 219 -6.87 10.31 11.12
N ASN A 220 -5.58 10.51 10.92
CA ASN A 220 -4.96 10.48 9.61
C ASN A 220 -5.03 9.09 8.98
N ILE A 221 -4.74 8.07 9.79
CA ILE A 221 -4.65 6.67 9.37
C ILE A 221 -6.02 6.00 9.54
N ALA A 222 -6.42 5.65 10.75
CA ALA A 222 -7.58 4.80 11.01
C ALA A 222 -8.92 5.40 10.56
N LEU A 223 -9.11 6.71 10.70
CA LEU A 223 -10.33 7.42 10.25
C LEU A 223 -10.27 7.86 8.78
N GLY A 224 -9.18 7.57 8.07
CA GLY A 224 -9.09 7.69 6.62
C GLY A 224 -8.81 9.09 6.09
N ALA A 225 -8.35 10.06 6.90
CA ALA A 225 -8.07 11.41 6.40
C ALA A 225 -7.05 11.41 5.25
N ASN A 226 -6.02 10.56 5.35
CA ASN A 226 -5.04 10.39 4.29
C ASN A 226 -5.64 9.79 3.02
N TYR A 227 -6.55 8.82 3.15
CA TYR A 227 -7.24 8.22 2.02
C TYR A 227 -8.09 9.24 1.27
N PHE A 228 -8.86 10.07 1.99
CA PHE A 228 -9.65 11.15 1.40
C PHE A 228 -8.76 12.17 0.67
N LYS A 229 -7.66 12.60 1.30
CA LYS A 229 -6.69 13.53 0.69
C LYS A 229 -6.00 12.95 -0.54
N LEU A 230 -5.57 11.68 -0.49
CA LEU A 230 -4.87 11.01 -1.58
C LEU A 230 -5.72 10.97 -2.85
N LEU A 231 -7.00 10.65 -2.70
CA LEU A 231 -7.97 10.51 -3.79
C LEU A 231 -8.75 11.80 -4.09
N ASN A 232 -8.48 12.89 -3.37
CA ASN A 232 -9.18 14.16 -3.50
C ASN A 232 -10.72 14.00 -3.37
N LEU A 233 -11.14 13.23 -2.36
CA LEU A 233 -12.56 13.02 -2.07
C LEU A 233 -13.08 14.16 -1.18
N ASP A 234 -14.35 14.54 -1.37
CA ASP A 234 -15.04 15.58 -0.58
C ASP A 234 -15.53 15.01 0.77
N TYR A 235 -14.62 14.37 1.51
CA TYR A 235 -14.85 13.84 2.83
C TYR A 235 -13.81 14.37 3.81
N GLN A 236 -14.24 14.59 5.05
CA GLN A 236 -13.36 14.98 6.14
C GLN A 236 -13.47 13.95 7.26
N ALA A 237 -12.33 13.33 7.63
CA ALA A 237 -12.28 12.49 8.81
C ALA A 237 -12.64 13.34 10.05
N PRO A 238 -13.48 12.82 10.97
CA PRO A 238 -13.88 13.58 12.16
C PRO A 238 -12.68 13.84 13.08
N ALA A 239 -12.80 14.86 13.92
CA ALA A 239 -11.82 15.07 15.00
C ALA A 239 -11.97 13.96 16.06
N VAL A 240 -10.85 13.53 16.63
CA VAL A 240 -10.85 12.65 17.81
C VAL A 240 -11.11 13.54 19.02
N CYS A 241 -12.17 13.26 19.79
CA CYS A 241 -12.53 14.04 20.96
C CYS A 241 -11.57 13.73 22.13
N LEU A 242 -11.15 14.79 22.85
CA LEU A 242 -10.55 14.70 24.18
C LEU A 242 -11.60 14.35 25.26
#